data_AF-A0A6S7EHF2-F1
#
_entry.id   AF-A0A6S7EHF2-F1
#
_cell.length_a   1.000
_cell.length_b   1.000
_cell.length_c   1.000
_cell.angle_alpha   90.00
_cell.angle_beta   90.00
_cell.angle_gamma   90.00
#
_symmetry.space_group_name_H-M   'P 1'
#
loop_
_entity.id
_entity.type
_entity.pdbx_description
1 polymer ?
#
loop_
_entity_poly.entity_id
_entity_poly.type
_entity_poly.pdbx_seq_one_letter_code
_entity_poly.pdbx_strand_id
1 'polypeptide(L)'
;MDRALVTKPITFLPWKEVIARRGTPTYRVMVMDPRGTYPRGIQHVPLGFFYADEDIAFSVVHGGDWADIVEDAPYSEFDWASPEELRLMASLVLCELRDEPYVSLYPVVRYSPRLDANELDLTCPLTVHRVRELLLKTATEANTSFGQHALLRGVFSKKYNTIPAGRYGFDRLLAFWEALNDASFVFFRGIYTLIKADMLRQHYEFNEEAIGSLYIALDASFSLVKRHLHGLGIKDPSAHDAAMWLHQHFDAPFGLSAPDDTERYFGEFYEQRVMTLHPSNRYGDTPYAPIMHDDIPHLRRSLREIFAYLLLGQHGPDFHRDLQDYLGKIPPSGCA
;
A
#
# COMPACT_ATOMS: atom_id res chain seq x y z
N MET A 1 -34.81 -2.65 -2.13
CA MET A 1 -34.18 -1.32 -1.95
C MET A 1 -35.10 -0.49 -1.08
N ASP A 2 -34.70 -0.23 0.16
CA ASP A 2 -35.52 0.54 1.09
C ASP A 2 -35.40 2.04 0.74
N ARG A 3 -36.48 2.64 0.22
CA ARG A 3 -36.52 4.06 -0.14
C ARG A 3 -36.20 4.98 1.06
N ALA A 4 -36.41 4.51 2.29
CA ALA A 4 -36.12 5.27 3.50
C ALA A 4 -34.60 5.48 3.71
N LEU A 5 -33.77 4.47 3.42
CA LEU A 5 -32.32 4.54 3.60
C LEU A 5 -31.62 5.45 2.57
N VAL A 6 -32.23 5.61 1.39
CA VAL A 6 -31.68 6.45 0.31
C VAL A 6 -31.85 7.95 0.62
N THR A 7 -32.89 8.33 1.36
CA THR A 7 -33.27 9.72 1.61
C THR A 7 -32.83 10.25 2.97
N LYS A 8 -32.53 9.36 3.93
CA LYS A 8 -32.04 9.75 5.26
C LYS A 8 -30.67 10.45 5.16
N PRO A 9 -30.42 11.59 5.83
CA PRO A 9 -29.08 12.18 5.86
C PRO A 9 -28.07 11.21 6.50
N ILE A 10 -26.89 11.05 5.89
CA ILE A 10 -25.77 10.30 6.49
C ILE A 10 -25.00 11.26 7.41
N THR A 11 -24.66 10.82 8.60
CA THR A 11 -23.85 11.61 9.55
C THR A 11 -22.75 10.77 10.17
N PHE A 12 -21.65 11.41 10.57
CA PHE A 12 -20.62 10.74 11.36
C PHE A 12 -21.12 10.43 12.76
N LEU A 13 -20.76 9.26 13.27
CA LEU A 13 -21.04 8.84 14.65
C LEU A 13 -20.35 9.80 15.64
N PRO A 14 -21.08 10.31 16.65
CA PRO A 14 -20.47 11.08 17.73
C PRO A 14 -19.43 10.23 18.48
N TRP A 15 -18.38 10.86 19.01
CA TRP A 15 -17.31 10.15 19.74
C TRP A 15 -17.82 9.27 20.89
N LYS A 16 -18.87 9.71 21.60
CA LYS A 16 -19.50 8.92 22.67
C LYS A 16 -20.09 7.61 22.15
N GLU A 17 -20.69 7.63 20.96
CA GLU A 17 -21.22 6.43 20.32
C GLU A 17 -20.10 5.53 19.80
N VAL A 18 -19.02 6.11 19.26
CA VAL A 18 -17.84 5.34 18.87
C VAL A 18 -17.27 4.56 20.05
N ILE A 19 -17.15 5.19 21.23
CA ILE A 19 -16.71 4.51 22.46
C ILE A 19 -17.71 3.45 22.90
N ALA A 20 -19.01 3.77 22.92
CA ALA A 20 -20.06 2.84 23.34
C ALA A 20 -20.15 1.60 22.45
N ARG A 21 -19.74 1.72 21.18
CA ARG A 21 -19.74 0.64 20.19
C ARG A 21 -18.36 0.00 19.98
N ARG A 22 -17.42 0.16 20.93
CA ARG A 22 -16.12 -0.55 20.86
C ARG A 22 -16.34 -2.06 20.72
N GLY A 23 -15.58 -2.69 19.84
CA GLY A 23 -15.75 -4.10 19.46
C GLY A 23 -16.93 -4.40 18.51
N THR A 24 -17.71 -3.39 18.11
CA THR A 24 -18.72 -3.53 17.05
C THR A 24 -18.19 -2.92 15.75
N PRO A 25 -18.12 -3.69 14.64
CA PRO A 25 -17.70 -3.16 13.36
C PRO A 25 -18.55 -1.99 12.88
N THR A 26 -17.89 -1.01 12.28
CA THR A 26 -18.51 0.21 11.72
C THR A 26 -17.82 0.54 10.41
N TYR A 27 -18.39 1.43 9.61
CA TYR A 27 -17.68 1.95 8.46
C TYR A 27 -16.71 3.05 8.91
N ARG A 28 -15.41 2.84 8.67
CA ARG A 28 -14.36 3.83 8.90
C ARG A 28 -14.13 4.61 7.62
N VAL A 29 -13.96 5.93 7.75
CA VAL A 29 -13.69 6.82 6.62
C VAL A 29 -12.29 7.39 6.74
N MET A 30 -11.41 7.08 5.79
CA MET A 30 -10.06 7.61 5.74
C MET A 30 -9.96 8.63 4.61
N VAL A 31 -9.64 9.87 4.95
CA VAL A 31 -9.42 10.93 3.95
C VAL A 31 -7.96 10.92 3.53
N MET A 32 -7.74 11.19 2.25
CA MET A 32 -6.40 11.30 1.66
C MET A 32 -6.02 12.77 1.45
N ASP A 33 -4.73 13.07 1.54
CA ASP A 33 -4.14 14.39 1.39
C ASP A 33 -3.74 14.66 -0.07
N PRO A 34 -3.92 15.89 -0.60
CA PRO A 34 -3.59 16.21 -1.99
C PRO A 34 -2.11 16.00 -2.38
N ARG A 35 -1.19 15.77 -1.43
CA ARG A 35 0.21 15.37 -1.70
C ARG A 35 0.35 14.01 -2.37
N GLY A 36 -0.62 13.11 -2.21
CA GLY A 36 -0.56 11.80 -2.85
C GLY A 36 -0.90 11.82 -4.33
N THR A 37 -0.85 10.63 -4.94
CA THR A 37 -1.28 10.40 -6.32
C THR A 37 -2.24 9.22 -6.33
N TYR A 38 -3.44 9.42 -6.85
CA TYR A 38 -4.58 8.53 -6.62
C TYR A 38 -5.22 8.02 -7.91
N PRO A 39 -5.75 6.79 -7.93
CA PRO A 39 -6.55 6.31 -9.04
C PRO A 39 -7.90 7.04 -9.09
N ARG A 40 -8.19 7.70 -10.22
CA ARG A 40 -9.45 8.42 -10.45
C ARG A 40 -10.64 7.46 -10.48
N GLY A 41 -11.76 7.90 -9.93
CA GLY A 41 -13.03 7.18 -9.95
C GLY A 41 -13.27 6.38 -8.68
N ILE A 42 -14.07 5.32 -8.79
CA ILE A 42 -14.52 4.51 -7.67
C ILE A 42 -13.97 3.10 -7.82
N GLN A 43 -13.30 2.59 -6.80
CA GLN A 43 -12.80 1.21 -6.75
C GLN A 43 -13.49 0.47 -5.61
N HIS A 44 -14.37 -0.46 -5.97
CA HIS A 44 -15.17 -1.22 -5.01
C HIS A 44 -14.46 -2.49 -4.56
N VAL A 45 -14.64 -2.81 -3.28
CA VAL A 45 -14.32 -4.10 -2.67
C VAL A 45 -15.52 -4.56 -1.84
N PRO A 46 -15.62 -5.84 -1.46
CA PRO A 46 -16.62 -6.28 -0.50
C PRO A 46 -16.59 -5.42 0.76
N LEU A 47 -17.74 -4.84 1.11
CA LEU A 47 -17.92 -3.97 2.28
C LEU A 47 -17.01 -2.72 2.31
N GLY A 48 -16.58 -2.22 1.16
CA GLY A 48 -15.81 -0.98 1.10
C GLY A 48 -15.64 -0.39 -0.29
N PHE A 49 -15.06 0.79 -0.35
CA PHE A 49 -14.65 1.43 -1.60
C PHE A 49 -13.55 2.46 -1.37
N PHE A 50 -12.79 2.73 -2.43
CA PHE A 50 -11.95 3.91 -2.56
C PHE A 50 -12.56 4.86 -3.60
N TYR A 51 -12.47 6.17 -3.36
CA TYR A 51 -12.92 7.21 -4.28
C TYR A 51 -11.85 8.28 -4.44
N ALA A 52 -11.59 8.73 -5.66
CA ALA A 52 -10.86 9.96 -5.91
C ALA A 52 -11.32 10.71 -7.16
N ASP A 53 -11.39 12.03 -7.04
CA ASP A 53 -11.52 12.97 -8.14
C ASP A 53 -10.52 14.14 -7.95
N GLU A 54 -10.68 15.22 -8.71
CA GLU A 54 -9.77 16.37 -8.64
C GLU A 54 -9.95 17.24 -7.37
N ASP A 55 -11.02 17.02 -6.61
CA ASP A 55 -11.39 17.81 -5.43
C ASP A 55 -11.18 17.04 -4.12
N ILE A 56 -11.29 15.72 -4.14
CA ILE A 56 -11.23 14.88 -2.94
C ILE A 56 -10.80 13.44 -3.24
N ALA A 57 -10.06 12.84 -2.31
CA ALA A 57 -9.81 11.40 -2.28
C ALA A 57 -10.06 10.84 -0.87
N PHE A 58 -10.74 9.69 -0.78
CA PHE A 58 -11.07 9.02 0.48
C PHE A 58 -11.39 7.55 0.28
N SER A 59 -11.35 6.77 1.36
CA SER A 59 -11.86 5.40 1.40
C SER A 59 -12.89 5.22 2.49
N VAL A 60 -13.76 4.23 2.29
CA VAL A 60 -14.70 3.72 3.29
C VAL A 60 -14.54 2.22 3.39
N VAL A 61 -14.32 1.70 4.58
CA VAL A 61 -14.20 0.26 4.82
C VAL A 61 -14.96 -0.15 6.07
N HIS A 62 -15.58 -1.31 6.04
CA HIS A 62 -16.22 -1.90 7.21
C HIS A 62 -15.18 -2.72 8.00
N GLY A 63 -14.96 -2.39 9.27
CA GLY A 63 -13.91 -3.06 10.04
C GLY A 63 -13.81 -2.68 11.50
N GLY A 64 -12.97 -3.43 12.21
CA GLY A 64 -12.60 -3.20 13.61
C GLY A 64 -11.24 -2.51 13.73
N ASP A 65 -10.67 -2.53 14.94
CA ASP A 65 -9.31 -2.08 15.23
C ASP A 65 -8.37 -3.29 15.38
N TRP A 66 -7.05 -3.11 15.27
CA TRP A 66 -6.09 -4.22 15.46
C TRP A 66 -6.22 -4.93 16.80
N ALA A 67 -6.60 -4.20 17.85
CA ALA A 67 -6.84 -4.74 19.18
C ALA A 67 -8.02 -5.72 19.24
N ASP A 68 -8.92 -5.70 18.25
CA ASP A 68 -10.02 -6.65 18.14
C ASP A 68 -9.56 -7.99 17.50
N ILE A 69 -8.41 -7.99 16.82
CA ILE A 69 -7.87 -9.16 16.08
C ILE A 69 -6.70 -9.81 16.81
N VAL A 70 -5.83 -8.99 17.42
CA VAL A 70 -4.60 -9.44 18.05
C VAL A 70 -4.72 -9.25 19.56
N GLU A 71 -4.86 -10.36 20.27
CA GLU A 71 -4.78 -10.39 21.73
C GLU A 71 -3.41 -9.87 22.18
N ASP A 72 -3.40 -9.00 23.20
CA ASP A 72 -2.19 -8.37 23.74
C ASP A 72 -1.31 -7.63 22.71
N ALA A 73 -1.93 -7.08 21.65
CA ALA A 73 -1.22 -6.24 20.69
C ALA A 73 -0.44 -5.11 21.40
N PRO A 74 0.86 -4.90 21.07
CA PRO A 74 1.63 -3.84 21.69
C PRO A 74 1.04 -2.48 21.30
N TYR A 75 0.92 -1.58 22.29
CA TYR A 75 0.49 -0.22 22.03
C TYR A 75 1.52 0.55 21.20
N SER A 76 1.05 1.25 20.16
CA SER A 76 1.85 2.18 19.38
C SER A 76 1.08 3.46 19.10
N GLU A 77 1.65 4.60 19.45
CA GLU A 77 1.08 5.93 19.13
C GLU A 77 1.13 6.27 17.63
N PHE A 78 1.85 5.44 16.88
CA PHE A 78 2.13 5.59 15.46
C PHE A 78 1.40 4.56 14.60
N ASP A 79 0.56 3.71 15.20
CA ASP A 79 -0.41 2.93 14.45
C ASP A 79 -1.58 3.83 14.03
N TRP A 80 -1.78 3.98 12.72
CA TRP A 80 -2.72 4.95 12.16
C TRP A 80 -3.75 4.36 11.20
N ALA A 81 -3.65 3.09 10.84
CA ALA A 81 -4.57 2.42 9.93
C ALA A 81 -5.17 1.19 10.58
N SER A 82 -6.49 1.01 10.43
CA SER A 82 -7.13 -0.25 10.77
C SER A 82 -6.69 -1.38 9.84
N PRO A 83 -6.92 -2.65 10.22
CA PRO A 83 -6.66 -3.79 9.36
C PRO A 83 -7.27 -3.66 7.95
N GLU A 84 -8.54 -3.26 7.88
CA GLU A 84 -9.30 -3.15 6.64
C GLU A 84 -8.94 -1.90 5.82
N GLU A 85 -8.55 -0.81 6.49
CA GLU A 85 -7.98 0.36 5.81
C GLU A 85 -6.66 -0.03 5.14
N LEU A 86 -5.77 -0.69 5.89
CA LEU A 86 -4.50 -1.15 5.37
C LEU A 86 -4.69 -2.18 4.24
N ARG A 87 -5.66 -3.08 4.38
CA ARG A 87 -6.00 -4.05 3.34
C ARG A 87 -6.45 -3.40 2.05
N LEU A 88 -7.31 -2.37 2.12
CA LEU A 88 -7.76 -1.66 0.92
C LEU A 88 -6.59 -0.92 0.27
N MET A 89 -5.81 -0.19 1.07
CA MET A 89 -4.63 0.52 0.60
C MET A 89 -3.61 -0.42 -0.06
N ALA A 90 -3.35 -1.57 0.57
CA ALA A 90 -2.49 -2.62 0.02
C ALA A 90 -3.03 -3.12 -1.32
N SER A 91 -4.33 -3.41 -1.42
CA SER A 91 -4.96 -3.88 -2.65
C SER A 91 -4.78 -2.89 -3.79
N LEU A 92 -4.90 -1.58 -3.52
CA LEU A 92 -4.69 -0.52 -4.51
C LEU A 92 -3.23 -0.45 -4.99
N VAL A 93 -2.27 -0.47 -4.05
CA VAL A 93 -0.82 -0.42 -4.36
C VAL A 93 -0.37 -1.64 -5.17
N LEU A 94 -0.91 -2.82 -4.87
CA LEU A 94 -0.57 -4.05 -5.59
C LEU A 94 -1.14 -4.09 -7.02
N CYS A 95 -2.15 -3.28 -7.33
CA CYS A 95 -2.72 -3.15 -8.68
C CYS A 95 -1.90 -2.28 -9.64
N GLU A 96 -0.79 -1.69 -9.20
CA GLU A 96 0.09 -0.93 -10.10
C GLU A 96 0.63 -1.78 -11.25
N LEU A 97 0.99 -1.13 -12.35
CA LEU A 97 1.66 -1.75 -13.50
C LEU A 97 3.12 -1.25 -13.57
N ARG A 98 4.04 -2.04 -14.13
CA ARG A 98 5.50 -1.82 -14.09
C ARG A 98 5.95 -0.43 -14.57
N ASP A 99 5.39 0.05 -15.68
CA ASP A 99 5.74 1.34 -16.30
C ASP A 99 4.71 2.46 -16.09
N GLU A 100 3.75 2.25 -15.19
CA GLU A 100 2.69 3.21 -14.90
C GLU A 100 2.98 4.05 -13.64
N PRO A 101 2.34 5.22 -13.46
CA PRO A 101 2.50 6.05 -12.27
C PRO A 101 2.14 5.29 -10.99
N TYR A 102 2.89 5.53 -9.91
CA TYR A 102 2.61 4.93 -8.60
C TYR A 102 1.27 5.38 -8.05
N VAL A 103 0.61 4.47 -7.34
CA VAL A 103 -0.36 4.85 -6.32
C VAL A 103 0.44 5.30 -5.10
N SER A 104 0.52 6.61 -4.89
CA SER A 104 1.24 7.21 -3.77
C SER A 104 0.23 7.65 -2.72
N LEU A 105 -0.17 6.71 -1.86
CA LEU A 105 -1.18 6.98 -0.83
C LEU A 105 -0.62 7.91 0.25
N TYR A 106 -1.37 8.97 0.55
CA TYR A 106 -1.04 9.90 1.61
C TYR A 106 -2.27 10.11 2.50
N PRO A 107 -2.55 9.23 3.46
CA PRO A 107 -3.71 9.37 4.32
C PRO A 107 -3.54 10.53 5.31
N VAL A 108 -4.64 11.22 5.63
CA VAL A 108 -4.70 12.20 6.71
C VAL A 108 -4.69 11.43 8.04
N VAL A 109 -3.49 11.15 8.53
CA VAL A 109 -3.25 10.38 9.76
C VAL A 109 -4.03 11.00 10.94
N ARG A 110 -4.62 10.13 11.78
CA ARG A 110 -5.52 10.48 12.91
C ARG A 110 -6.90 11.03 12.53
N TYR A 111 -7.22 11.12 11.24
CA TYR A 111 -8.58 11.40 10.77
C TYR A 111 -9.27 10.12 10.28
N SER A 112 -10.09 9.53 11.15
CA SER A 112 -10.89 8.33 10.84
C SER A 112 -12.26 8.39 11.53
N PRO A 113 -13.16 9.30 11.12
CA PRO A 113 -14.53 9.28 11.63
C PRO A 113 -15.25 8.00 11.21
N ARG A 114 -16.28 7.63 11.96
CA ARG A 114 -17.04 6.39 11.75
C ARG A 114 -18.46 6.70 11.28
N LEU A 115 -19.02 5.83 10.45
CA LEU A 115 -20.39 5.82 9.98
C LEU A 115 -21.10 4.57 10.52
N ASP A 116 -22.39 4.71 10.83
CA ASP A 116 -23.21 3.58 11.28
C ASP A 116 -23.41 2.57 10.14
N ALA A 117 -23.09 1.30 10.39
CA ALA A 117 -23.28 0.22 9.42
C ALA A 117 -24.74 0.01 9.04
N ASN A 118 -25.68 0.33 9.93
CA ASN A 118 -27.12 0.21 9.65
C ASN A 118 -27.66 1.36 8.80
N GLU A 119 -26.91 2.44 8.64
CA GLU A 119 -27.32 3.62 7.90
C GLU A 119 -26.64 3.74 6.53
N LEU A 120 -25.65 2.89 6.25
CA LEU A 120 -24.88 2.90 5.01
C LEU A 120 -25.15 1.65 4.17
N ASP A 121 -25.83 1.84 3.03
CA ASP A 121 -26.05 0.79 2.04
C ASP A 121 -25.05 0.93 0.89
N LEU A 122 -24.01 0.09 0.88
CA LEU A 122 -23.01 0.09 -0.19
C LEU A 122 -23.51 -0.46 -1.53
N THR A 123 -24.67 -1.11 -1.57
CA THR A 123 -25.28 -1.56 -2.84
C THR A 123 -25.97 -0.41 -3.57
N CYS A 124 -26.25 0.70 -2.88
CA CYS A 124 -26.84 1.89 -3.46
C CYS A 124 -25.79 2.71 -4.24
N PRO A 125 -25.99 2.96 -5.55
CA PRO A 125 -25.03 3.72 -6.37
C PRO A 125 -24.78 5.16 -5.90
N LEU A 126 -25.72 5.73 -5.13
CA LEU A 126 -25.61 7.09 -4.61
C LEU A 126 -24.77 7.19 -3.34
N THR A 127 -24.44 6.07 -2.70
CA THR A 127 -23.78 6.08 -1.38
C THR A 127 -22.42 6.77 -1.41
N VAL A 128 -21.62 6.53 -2.46
CA VAL A 128 -20.32 7.19 -2.63
C VAL A 128 -20.49 8.72 -2.70
N HIS A 129 -21.45 9.19 -3.49
CA HIS A 129 -21.76 10.61 -3.62
C HIS A 129 -22.24 11.22 -2.28
N ARG A 130 -23.07 10.51 -1.52
CA ARG A 130 -23.55 10.97 -0.21
C ARG A 130 -22.41 11.08 0.81
N VAL A 131 -21.48 10.13 0.83
CA VAL A 131 -20.30 10.22 1.71
C VAL A 131 -19.37 11.35 1.27
N ARG A 132 -19.18 11.54 -0.05
CA ARG A 132 -18.42 12.68 -0.60
C ARG A 132 -19.02 14.02 -0.16
N GLU A 133 -20.33 14.19 -0.31
CA GLU A 133 -21.06 15.40 0.11
C GLU A 133 -20.95 15.63 1.62
N LEU A 134 -21.07 14.58 2.42
CA LEU A 134 -20.87 14.66 3.87
C LEU A 134 -19.47 15.18 4.21
N LEU A 135 -18.41 14.63 3.59
CA LEU A 135 -17.03 15.06 3.82
C LEU A 135 -16.79 16.52 3.45
N LEU A 136 -17.27 16.96 2.27
CA LEU A 136 -17.13 18.34 1.81
C LEU A 136 -17.89 19.32 2.70
N LYS A 137 -19.11 18.95 3.10
CA LYS A 137 -19.90 19.73 4.06
C LYS A 137 -19.17 19.85 5.40
N THR A 138 -18.70 18.72 5.95
CA THR A 138 -17.97 18.69 7.23
C THR A 138 -16.71 19.54 7.20
N ALA A 139 -15.95 19.54 6.11
CA ALA A 139 -14.78 20.39 5.99
C ALA A 139 -15.12 21.88 5.89
N THR A 140 -16.20 22.23 5.20
CA THR A 140 -16.68 23.62 5.10
C THR A 140 -17.18 24.13 6.45
N GLU A 141 -17.82 23.26 7.24
CA GLU A 141 -18.35 23.56 8.57
C GLU A 141 -17.30 23.50 9.68
N ALA A 142 -16.11 22.96 9.41
CA ALA A 142 -14.98 22.91 10.35
C ALA A 142 -14.39 24.30 10.61
N ASN A 143 -15.18 25.15 11.27
CA ASN A 143 -14.90 26.56 11.56
C ASN A 143 -14.03 26.76 12.81
N THR A 144 -13.75 25.71 13.57
CA THR A 144 -12.82 25.73 14.71
C THR A 144 -11.44 25.18 14.35
N SER A 145 -10.39 25.71 14.98
CA SER A 145 -9.02 25.17 14.88
C SER A 145 -8.79 23.92 15.73
N PHE A 146 -9.82 23.47 16.45
CA PHE A 146 -9.78 22.36 17.41
C PHE A 146 -10.81 21.30 17.03
N GLY A 147 -10.53 20.05 17.38
CA GLY A 147 -11.38 18.89 17.11
C GLY A 147 -10.92 18.06 15.92
N GLN A 148 -11.43 16.82 15.81
CA GLN A 148 -10.99 15.85 14.78
C GLN A 148 -11.16 16.39 13.36
N HIS A 149 -12.26 17.09 13.07
CA HIS A 149 -12.53 17.66 11.74
C HIS A 149 -11.65 18.86 11.37
N ALA A 150 -10.93 19.46 12.32
CA ALA A 150 -9.97 20.52 12.00
C ALA A 150 -8.83 20.01 11.11
N LEU A 151 -8.54 18.71 11.12
CA LEU A 151 -7.56 18.05 10.25
C LEU A 151 -7.94 18.09 8.76
N LEU A 152 -9.21 18.35 8.44
CA LEU A 152 -9.66 18.51 7.05
C LEU A 152 -9.37 19.91 6.48
N ARG A 153 -8.97 20.86 7.32
CA ARG A 153 -8.67 22.22 6.87
C ARG A 153 -7.50 22.21 5.88
N GLY A 154 -7.71 22.83 4.73
CA GLY A 154 -6.69 22.94 3.69
C GLY A 154 -6.46 21.66 2.88
N VAL A 155 -7.10 20.54 3.24
CA VAL A 155 -7.04 19.27 2.49
C VAL A 155 -7.82 19.41 1.18
N PHE A 156 -9.07 19.89 1.25
CA PHE A 156 -9.94 20.03 0.06
C PHE A 156 -9.82 21.37 -0.67
N SER A 157 -8.91 22.26 -0.27
CA SER A 157 -8.69 23.53 -0.97
C SER A 157 -7.65 23.43 -2.09
N LYS A 158 -7.02 22.26 -2.26
CA LYS A 158 -6.01 21.99 -3.27
C LYS A 158 -6.55 20.96 -4.26
N LYS A 159 -6.03 20.99 -5.49
CA LYS A 159 -6.35 19.98 -6.50
C LYS A 159 -5.57 18.70 -6.24
N TYR A 160 -6.26 17.58 -6.37
CA TYR A 160 -5.69 16.25 -6.23
C TYR A 160 -5.06 15.78 -7.53
N ASN A 161 -3.87 15.17 -7.43
CA ASN A 161 -3.27 14.48 -8.57
C ASN A 161 -3.96 13.12 -8.76
N THR A 162 -4.77 13.01 -9.82
CA THR A 162 -5.49 11.77 -10.14
C THR A 162 -5.08 11.21 -11.49
N ILE A 163 -4.89 9.89 -11.51
CA ILE A 163 -4.50 9.13 -12.69
C ILE A 163 -5.69 8.30 -13.17
N PRO A 164 -5.99 8.24 -14.48
CA PRO A 164 -7.09 7.42 -14.99
C PRO A 164 -7.00 5.95 -14.53
N ALA A 165 -8.11 5.38 -14.06
CA ALA A 165 -8.15 4.01 -13.52
C ALA A 165 -7.61 2.94 -14.50
N GLY A 166 -7.78 3.14 -15.81
CA GLY A 166 -7.28 2.21 -16.84
C GLY A 166 -5.76 2.12 -16.97
N ARG A 167 -5.00 2.96 -16.26
CA ARG A 167 -3.53 2.86 -16.13
C ARG A 167 -3.09 1.94 -14.99
N TYR A 168 -4.04 1.30 -14.31
CA TYR A 168 -3.81 0.34 -13.23
C TYR A 168 -4.47 -1.00 -13.57
N GLY A 169 -3.95 -2.09 -13.02
CA GLY A 169 -4.50 -3.44 -13.15
C GLY A 169 -5.62 -3.74 -12.16
N PHE A 170 -6.67 -2.89 -12.12
CA PHE A 170 -7.80 -3.06 -11.18
C PHE A 170 -8.70 -4.25 -11.50
N ASP A 171 -8.50 -4.93 -12.64
CA ASP A 171 -9.04 -6.26 -12.90
C ASP A 171 -8.63 -7.28 -11.82
N ARG A 172 -7.46 -7.09 -11.18
CA ARG A 172 -6.95 -7.93 -10.10
C ARG A 172 -7.28 -7.41 -8.69
N LEU A 173 -7.99 -6.29 -8.57
CA LEU A 173 -8.25 -5.66 -7.27
C LEU A 173 -8.95 -6.61 -6.30
N LEU A 174 -9.98 -7.32 -6.77
CA LEU A 174 -10.73 -8.26 -5.94
C LEU A 174 -9.87 -9.46 -5.53
N ALA A 175 -9.04 -9.99 -6.44
CA ALA A 175 -8.14 -11.10 -6.13
C ALA A 175 -7.13 -10.73 -5.05
N PHE A 176 -6.52 -9.53 -5.13
CA PHE A 176 -5.64 -9.03 -4.08
C PHE A 176 -6.39 -8.81 -2.77
N TRP A 177 -7.56 -8.18 -2.84
CA TRP A 177 -8.39 -7.96 -1.66
C TRP A 177 -8.66 -9.28 -0.94
N GLU A 178 -9.15 -10.31 -1.64
CA GLU A 178 -9.47 -11.62 -1.08
C GLU A 178 -8.24 -12.31 -0.50
N ALA A 179 -7.13 -12.36 -1.24
CA ALA A 179 -5.89 -13.00 -0.78
C ALA A 179 -5.30 -12.36 0.48
N LEU A 180 -5.54 -11.06 0.70
CA LEU A 180 -5.08 -10.35 1.90
C LEU A 180 -5.80 -10.78 3.19
N ASN A 181 -6.92 -11.53 3.13
CA ASN A 181 -7.54 -12.10 4.33
C ASN A 181 -6.55 -12.98 5.12
N ASP A 182 -5.75 -13.76 4.40
CA ASP A 182 -4.85 -14.77 4.97
C ASP A 182 -3.39 -14.27 5.02
N ALA A 183 -3.16 -13.00 4.69
CA ALA A 183 -1.83 -12.41 4.68
C ALA A 183 -1.27 -12.29 6.10
N SER A 184 -0.03 -12.75 6.29
CA SER A 184 0.62 -12.67 7.60
C SER A 184 0.93 -11.23 8.03
N PHE A 185 1.12 -10.99 9.33
CA PHE A 185 1.55 -9.66 9.84
C PHE A 185 2.88 -9.18 9.24
N VAL A 186 3.77 -10.09 8.83
CA VAL A 186 5.01 -9.74 8.12
C VAL A 186 4.69 -9.07 6.78
N PHE A 187 3.69 -9.59 6.06
CA PHE A 187 3.22 -9.01 4.80
C PHE A 187 2.66 -7.61 5.02
N PHE A 188 1.74 -7.46 5.98
CA PHE A 188 1.15 -6.16 6.28
C PHE A 188 2.19 -5.15 6.74
N ARG A 189 3.17 -5.54 7.56
CA ARG A 189 4.28 -4.67 7.94
C ARG A 189 5.14 -4.24 6.74
N GLY A 190 5.39 -5.15 5.81
CA GLY A 190 6.11 -4.86 4.58
C GLY A 190 5.40 -3.83 3.71
N ILE A 191 4.12 -4.06 3.39
CA ILE A 191 3.33 -3.12 2.58
C ILE A 191 3.09 -1.79 3.30
N TYR A 192 2.82 -1.82 4.61
CA TYR A 192 2.67 -0.60 5.40
C TYR A 192 3.92 0.29 5.34
N THR A 193 5.11 -0.30 5.44
CA THR A 193 6.36 0.47 5.37
C THR A 193 6.70 0.92 3.96
N LEU A 194 6.28 0.18 2.93
CA LEU A 194 6.32 0.62 1.54
C LEU A 194 5.42 1.84 1.30
N ILE A 195 4.17 1.83 1.81
CA ILE A 195 3.26 3.01 1.78
C ILE A 195 3.87 4.17 2.56
N LYS A 196 4.47 3.90 3.73
CA LYS A 196 5.13 4.93 4.53
C LYS A 196 6.31 5.57 3.79
N ALA A 197 7.08 4.81 3.02
CA ALA A 197 8.13 5.35 2.16
C ALA A 197 7.56 6.30 1.10
N ASP A 198 6.40 5.97 0.51
CA ASP A 198 5.68 6.85 -0.42
C ASP A 198 5.18 8.16 0.21
N MET A 199 4.85 8.13 1.50
CA MET A 199 4.52 9.34 2.27
C MET A 199 5.76 10.19 2.54
N LEU A 200 6.86 9.56 3.00
CA LEU A 200 8.10 10.26 3.36
C LEU A 200 8.74 10.95 2.16
N ARG A 201 8.79 10.27 1.00
CA ARG A 201 9.39 10.81 -0.24
C ARG A 201 8.67 12.05 -0.81
N GLN A 202 7.50 12.42 -0.29
CA GLN A 202 6.86 13.69 -0.67
C GLN A 202 7.60 14.91 -0.13
N HIS A 203 8.54 14.71 0.79
CA HIS A 203 9.38 15.73 1.40
C HIS A 203 10.82 15.30 1.20
N TYR A 204 11.57 16.07 0.41
CA TYR A 204 12.93 15.68 0.00
C TYR A 204 13.85 15.47 1.21
N GLU A 205 13.66 16.26 2.26
CA GLU A 205 14.38 16.17 3.53
C GLU A 205 14.19 14.84 4.28
N PHE A 206 13.17 14.05 3.94
CA PHE A 206 12.88 12.77 4.57
C PHE A 206 13.16 11.55 3.67
N ASN A 207 13.96 11.73 2.62
CA ASN A 207 14.31 10.65 1.70
C ASN A 207 15.16 9.56 2.37
N GLU A 208 15.99 9.88 3.35
CA GLU A 208 16.75 8.87 4.10
C GLU A 208 15.82 7.97 4.92
N GLU A 209 14.80 8.54 5.57
CA GLU A 209 13.77 7.79 6.29
C GLU A 209 12.84 7.01 5.35
N ALA A 210 12.63 7.51 4.13
CA ALA A 210 11.89 6.80 3.09
C ALA A 210 12.64 5.50 2.73
N ILE A 211 13.95 5.59 2.48
CA ILE A 211 14.81 4.42 2.24
C ILE A 211 14.85 3.50 3.46
N GLY A 212 14.97 4.05 4.67
CA GLY A 212 14.88 3.27 5.91
C GLY A 212 13.59 2.47 6.02
N SER A 213 12.46 3.04 5.57
CA SER A 213 11.17 2.34 5.51
C SER A 213 11.17 1.24 4.43
N LEU A 214 11.79 1.48 3.27
CA LEU A 214 11.96 0.46 2.22
C LEU A 214 12.86 -0.69 2.68
N TYR A 215 13.87 -0.46 3.52
CA TYR A 215 14.65 -1.55 4.11
C TYR A 215 13.83 -2.48 5.01
N ILE A 216 12.81 -1.95 5.71
CA ILE A 216 11.88 -2.79 6.48
C ILE A 216 10.99 -3.61 5.52
N ALA A 217 10.52 -2.99 4.44
CA ALA A 217 9.77 -3.69 3.40
C ALA A 217 10.61 -4.78 2.72
N LEU A 218 11.90 -4.52 2.48
CA LEU A 218 12.86 -5.48 1.96
C LEU A 218 13.04 -6.67 2.90
N ASP A 219 13.26 -6.44 4.18
CA ASP A 219 13.40 -7.50 5.20
C ASP A 219 12.12 -8.36 5.34
N ALA A 220 10.95 -7.71 5.24
CA ALA A 220 9.66 -8.40 5.18
C ALA A 220 9.53 -9.26 3.92
N SER A 221 9.88 -8.74 2.74
CA SER A 221 9.86 -9.50 1.49
C SER A 221 10.80 -10.72 1.55
N PHE A 222 12.02 -10.53 2.06
CA PHE A 222 12.99 -11.60 2.22
C PHE A 222 12.47 -12.71 3.15
N SER A 223 11.86 -12.32 4.28
CA SER A 223 11.25 -13.26 5.22
C SER A 223 10.11 -14.06 4.59
N LEU A 224 9.30 -13.44 3.72
CA LEU A 224 8.21 -14.11 3.00
C LEU A 224 8.74 -15.06 1.92
N VAL A 225 9.75 -14.65 1.15
CA VAL A 225 10.43 -15.51 0.16
C VAL A 225 11.02 -16.74 0.87
N LYS A 226 11.72 -16.56 2.00
CA LYS A 226 12.23 -17.69 2.79
C LYS A 226 11.12 -18.63 3.26
N ARG A 227 9.99 -18.09 3.71
CA ARG A 227 8.83 -18.91 4.10
C ARG A 227 8.27 -19.68 2.91
N HIS A 228 8.19 -19.06 1.75
CA HIS A 228 7.77 -19.70 0.51
C HIS A 228 8.72 -20.86 0.13
N LEU A 229 10.04 -20.61 0.10
CA LEU A 229 11.06 -21.63 -0.20
C LEU A 229 11.04 -22.78 0.81
N HIS A 230 10.83 -22.49 2.08
CA HIS A 230 10.64 -23.52 3.10
C HIS A 230 9.39 -24.35 2.83
N GLY A 231 8.29 -23.73 2.40
CA GLY A 231 7.07 -24.43 1.96
C GLY A 231 7.29 -25.34 0.76
N LEU A 232 8.29 -25.04 -0.10
CA LEU A 232 8.74 -25.89 -1.20
C LEU A 232 9.72 -27.00 -0.78
N GLY A 233 10.04 -27.10 0.51
CA GLY A 233 10.91 -28.16 1.05
C GLY A 233 12.39 -27.80 1.15
N ILE A 234 12.78 -26.56 0.86
CA ILE A 234 14.16 -26.09 1.07
C ILE A 234 14.37 -25.86 2.57
N LYS A 235 15.25 -26.66 3.18
CA LYS A 235 15.58 -26.54 4.60
C LYS A 235 16.51 -25.33 4.81
N ASP A 236 16.15 -24.48 5.77
CA ASP A 236 16.91 -23.28 6.16
C ASP A 236 17.36 -22.38 4.99
N PRO A 237 16.42 -21.84 4.16
CA PRO A 237 16.78 -21.09 2.96
C PRO A 237 17.73 -19.92 3.24
N SER A 238 18.79 -19.83 2.45
CA SER A 238 19.81 -18.79 2.52
C SER A 238 19.40 -17.52 1.75
N ALA A 239 20.19 -16.45 1.90
CA ALA A 239 20.01 -15.24 1.09
C ALA A 239 20.38 -15.45 -0.38
N HIS A 240 21.21 -16.44 -0.70
CA HIS A 240 21.49 -16.83 -2.08
C HIS A 240 20.31 -17.61 -2.69
N ASP A 241 19.69 -18.52 -1.93
CA ASP A 241 18.48 -19.25 -2.40
C ASP A 241 17.35 -18.27 -2.76
N ALA A 242 17.17 -17.21 -1.97
CA ALA A 242 16.22 -16.15 -2.27
C ALA A 242 16.62 -15.33 -3.51
N ALA A 243 17.91 -15.10 -3.75
CA ALA A 243 18.40 -14.44 -4.98
C ALA A 243 18.11 -15.31 -6.21
N MET A 244 18.36 -16.61 -6.12
CA MET A 244 18.03 -17.58 -7.16
C MET A 244 16.53 -17.64 -7.42
N TRP A 245 15.70 -17.58 -6.37
CA TRP A 245 14.24 -17.50 -6.52
C TRP A 245 13.82 -16.21 -7.25
N LEU A 246 14.39 -15.06 -6.88
CA LEU A 246 14.12 -13.79 -7.55
C LEU A 246 14.49 -13.88 -9.04
N HIS A 247 15.68 -14.39 -9.34
CA HIS A 247 16.14 -14.59 -10.72
C HIS A 247 15.18 -15.46 -11.52
N GLN A 248 14.83 -16.64 -11.00
CA GLN A 248 13.97 -17.60 -11.69
C GLN A 248 12.61 -17.02 -12.08
N HIS A 249 12.05 -16.15 -11.24
CA HIS A 249 10.70 -15.63 -11.43
C HIS A 249 10.67 -14.29 -12.15
N PHE A 250 11.68 -13.43 -11.98
CA PHE A 250 11.66 -12.05 -12.49
C PHE A 250 12.66 -11.80 -13.60
N ASP A 251 13.84 -12.41 -13.57
CA ASP A 251 14.99 -12.03 -14.42
C ASP A 251 15.27 -13.05 -15.53
N ALA A 252 15.22 -14.34 -15.20
CA ALA A 252 15.43 -15.45 -16.12
C ALA A 252 14.52 -15.41 -17.36
N PRO A 253 13.23 -15.02 -17.25
CA PRO A 253 12.37 -14.85 -18.42
C PRO A 253 12.91 -13.82 -19.42
N PHE A 254 13.64 -12.81 -18.95
CA PHE A 254 14.29 -11.79 -19.77
C PHE A 254 15.73 -12.16 -20.16
N GLY A 255 16.14 -13.43 -20.02
CA GLY A 255 17.46 -13.91 -20.44
C GLY A 255 18.63 -13.35 -19.63
N LEU A 256 18.37 -12.78 -18.45
CA LEU A 256 19.43 -12.30 -17.56
C LEU A 256 20.17 -13.48 -16.92
N SER A 257 21.47 -13.29 -16.70
CA SER A 257 22.34 -14.32 -16.10
C SER A 257 21.89 -14.66 -14.68
N ALA A 258 22.01 -15.94 -14.33
CA ALA A 258 21.75 -16.40 -12.97
C ALA A 258 22.75 -15.77 -11.99
N PRO A 259 22.32 -15.51 -10.74
CA PRO A 259 23.20 -15.04 -9.70
C PRO A 259 24.40 -15.97 -9.48
N ASP A 260 25.58 -15.40 -9.24
CA ASP A 260 26.75 -16.19 -8.85
C ASP A 260 26.70 -16.62 -7.36
N ASP A 261 27.63 -17.50 -6.95
CA ASP A 261 27.69 -18.05 -5.59
C ASP A 261 27.88 -16.98 -4.48
N THR A 262 28.23 -15.74 -4.85
CA THR A 262 28.45 -14.62 -3.93
C THR A 262 27.27 -13.67 -3.87
N GLU A 263 26.44 -13.62 -4.90
CA GLU A 263 25.25 -12.76 -4.96
C GLU A 263 24.17 -13.21 -3.97
N ARG A 264 23.51 -12.21 -3.38
CA ARG A 264 22.50 -12.36 -2.32
C ARG A 264 21.28 -11.52 -2.65
N TYR A 265 20.13 -11.91 -2.10
CA TYR A 265 18.86 -11.20 -2.29
C TYR A 265 18.97 -9.73 -1.89
N PHE A 266 18.98 -8.83 -2.89
CA PHE A 266 19.22 -7.39 -2.72
C PHE A 266 20.47 -7.08 -1.86
N GLY A 267 21.57 -7.79 -2.12
CA GLY A 267 22.80 -7.74 -1.32
C GLY A 267 23.30 -6.32 -1.04
N GLU A 268 23.45 -5.50 -2.09
CA GLU A 268 23.94 -4.11 -1.98
C GLU A 268 23.08 -3.25 -1.04
N PHE A 269 21.75 -3.34 -1.17
CA PHE A 269 20.81 -2.62 -0.28
C PHE A 269 20.90 -3.09 1.17
N TYR A 270 21.19 -4.36 1.41
CA TYR A 270 21.45 -4.85 2.76
C TYR A 270 22.72 -4.23 3.35
N GLU A 271 23.79 -4.10 2.56
CA GLU A 271 25.01 -3.44 3.01
C GLU A 271 24.77 -1.96 3.31
N GLN A 272 24.09 -1.24 2.41
CA GLN A 272 23.68 0.16 2.61
C GLN A 272 22.82 0.35 3.86
N ARG A 273 21.89 -0.57 4.14
CA ARG A 273 21.12 -0.58 5.39
C ARG A 273 22.02 -0.69 6.61
N VAL A 274 23.00 -1.61 6.60
CA VAL A 274 23.95 -1.77 7.70
C VAL A 274 24.74 -0.48 7.91
N MET A 275 25.24 0.12 6.83
CA MET A 275 25.97 1.39 6.87
C MET A 275 25.11 2.54 7.42
N THR A 276 23.82 2.58 7.09
CA THR A 276 22.87 3.61 7.51
C THR A 276 22.52 3.51 9.00
N LEU A 277 22.23 2.29 9.50
CA LEU A 277 21.74 2.08 10.87
C LEU A 277 22.85 1.85 11.89
N HIS A 278 24.05 1.48 11.44
CA HIS A 278 25.20 1.21 12.28
C HIS A 278 26.38 2.08 11.81
N PRO A 279 26.47 3.35 12.25
CA PRO A 279 27.47 4.30 11.74
C PRO A 279 28.94 3.86 11.89
N SER A 280 29.21 2.97 12.85
CA SER A 280 30.48 2.25 12.94
C SER A 280 30.22 0.75 12.77
N ASN A 281 30.69 0.21 11.65
CA ASN A 281 30.45 -1.17 11.23
C ASN A 281 31.61 -1.71 10.39
N ARG A 282 31.49 -2.95 9.90
CA ARG A 282 32.54 -3.66 9.13
C ARG A 282 32.93 -2.99 7.81
N TYR A 283 32.09 -2.11 7.27
CA TYR A 283 32.30 -1.36 6.04
C TYR A 283 32.99 0.00 6.28
N GLY A 284 33.28 0.33 7.55
CA GLY A 284 33.95 1.56 7.95
C GLY A 284 33.00 2.61 8.51
N ASP A 285 33.59 3.74 8.89
CA ASP A 285 32.88 4.88 9.43
C ASP A 285 32.61 5.90 8.31
N THR A 286 31.36 6.34 8.18
CA THR A 286 30.95 7.33 7.18
C THR A 286 30.21 8.50 7.84
N PRO A 287 30.40 9.74 7.37
CA PRO A 287 29.75 10.92 7.95
C PRO A 287 28.28 11.08 7.53
N TYR A 288 27.81 10.28 6.56
CA TYR A 288 26.44 10.25 6.05
C TYR A 288 26.11 8.83 5.55
N ALA A 289 24.83 8.50 5.43
CA ALA A 289 24.39 7.24 4.87
C ALA A 289 24.71 7.20 3.35
N PRO A 290 25.42 6.18 2.84
CA PRO A 290 25.80 6.09 1.42
C PRO A 290 24.64 5.55 0.58
N ILE A 291 23.54 6.28 0.54
CA ILE A 291 22.30 5.95 -0.16
C ILE A 291 22.05 6.92 -1.31
N MET A 292 21.44 6.44 -2.39
CA MET A 292 21.16 7.23 -3.58
C MET A 292 19.67 7.49 -3.76
N HIS A 293 19.32 8.60 -4.40
CA HIS A 293 17.91 8.98 -4.55
C HIS A 293 17.14 8.00 -5.47
N ASP A 294 17.80 7.43 -6.46
CA ASP A 294 17.28 6.43 -7.39
C ASP A 294 17.05 5.06 -6.75
N ASP A 295 17.63 4.79 -5.58
CA ASP A 295 17.34 3.59 -4.77
C ASP A 295 15.86 3.54 -4.38
N ILE A 296 15.24 4.70 -4.10
CA ILE A 296 13.82 4.79 -3.70
C ILE A 296 12.90 4.22 -4.80
N PRO A 297 12.85 4.78 -6.02
CA PRO A 297 11.97 4.26 -7.07
C PRO A 297 12.33 2.83 -7.47
N HIS A 298 13.62 2.45 -7.44
CA HIS A 298 14.05 1.08 -7.76
C HIS A 298 13.50 0.07 -6.74
N LEU A 299 13.86 0.21 -5.46
CA LEU A 299 13.41 -0.71 -4.41
C LEU A 299 11.90 -0.74 -4.29
N ARG A 300 11.25 0.42 -4.33
CA ARG A 300 9.80 0.51 -4.20
C ARG A 300 9.10 -0.31 -5.29
N ARG A 301 9.50 -0.16 -6.57
CA ARG A 301 8.91 -0.93 -7.68
C ARG A 301 9.14 -2.44 -7.50
N SER A 302 10.38 -2.84 -7.28
CA SER A 302 10.75 -4.26 -7.17
C SER A 302 10.02 -4.93 -5.99
N LEU A 303 10.02 -4.28 -4.82
CA LEU A 303 9.35 -4.83 -3.63
C LEU A 303 7.84 -4.95 -3.81
N ARG A 304 7.18 -3.94 -4.41
CA ARG A 304 5.75 -4.00 -4.69
C ARG A 304 5.42 -5.20 -5.57
N GLU A 305 6.22 -5.44 -6.61
CA GLU A 305 6.01 -6.56 -7.53
C GLU A 305 6.24 -7.92 -6.87
N ILE A 306 7.27 -8.02 -6.03
CA ILE A 306 7.55 -9.23 -5.24
C ILE A 306 6.39 -9.51 -4.26
N PHE A 307 5.87 -8.50 -3.56
CA PHE A 307 4.69 -8.68 -2.70
C PHE A 307 3.46 -9.13 -3.50
N ALA A 308 3.23 -8.55 -4.69
CA ALA A 308 2.13 -8.95 -5.56
C ALA A 308 2.24 -10.41 -5.99
N TYR A 309 3.45 -10.83 -6.42
CA TYR A 309 3.73 -12.20 -6.82
C TYR A 309 3.60 -13.19 -5.66
N LEU A 310 4.14 -12.86 -4.48
CA LEU A 310 4.03 -13.72 -3.30
C LEU A 310 2.58 -13.92 -2.85
N LEU A 311 1.71 -12.94 -3.10
CA LEU A 311 0.32 -12.99 -2.67
C LEU A 311 -0.57 -13.77 -3.65
N LEU A 312 -0.38 -13.61 -4.97
CA LEU A 312 -1.21 -14.28 -5.99
C LEU A 312 -0.55 -15.48 -6.66
N GLY A 313 0.77 -15.68 -6.47
CA GLY A 313 1.55 -16.74 -7.11
C GLY A 313 1.77 -16.55 -8.61
N GLN A 314 1.46 -15.36 -9.16
CA GLN A 314 1.56 -15.08 -10.59
C GLN A 314 1.86 -13.60 -10.86
N HIS A 315 2.44 -13.35 -12.05
CA HIS A 315 2.71 -12.01 -12.55
C HIS A 315 1.45 -11.32 -13.08
N GLY A 316 1.55 -10.00 -13.25
CA GLY A 316 0.51 -9.21 -13.91
C GLY A 316 0.53 -9.32 -15.43
N PRO A 317 -0.56 -8.90 -16.10
CA PRO A 317 -0.63 -8.87 -17.56
C PRO A 317 0.45 -7.96 -18.18
N ASP A 318 0.88 -6.94 -17.46
CA ASP A 318 1.97 -6.04 -17.85
C ASP A 318 3.32 -6.75 -17.94
N PHE A 319 3.67 -7.60 -16.97
CA PHE A 319 4.90 -8.40 -17.05
C PHE A 319 4.94 -9.27 -18.31
N HIS A 320 3.83 -9.93 -18.64
CA HIS A 320 3.74 -10.78 -19.82
C HIS A 320 3.84 -10.00 -21.13
N ARG A 321 3.27 -8.79 -21.16
CA ARG A 321 3.42 -7.88 -22.30
C ARG A 321 4.88 -7.42 -22.44
N ASP A 322 5.52 -7.00 -21.36
CA ASP A 322 6.92 -6.56 -21.36
C ASP A 322 7.85 -7.71 -21.82
N LEU A 323 7.56 -8.93 -21.38
CA LEU A 323 8.27 -10.13 -21.82
C LEU A 323 8.07 -10.40 -23.32
N GLN A 324 6.84 -10.29 -23.83
CA GLN A 324 6.56 -10.44 -25.27
C GLN A 324 7.30 -9.38 -26.10
N ASP A 325 7.30 -8.12 -25.64
CA ASP A 325 8.01 -7.02 -26.28
C ASP A 325 9.53 -7.24 -26.26
N TYR A 326 10.06 -7.78 -25.17
CA TYR A 326 11.47 -8.15 -25.04
C TYR A 326 11.85 -9.27 -26.02
N LEU A 327 11.09 -10.37 -26.02
CA LEU A 327 11.33 -11.51 -26.91
C LEU A 327 11.17 -11.14 -28.39
N GLY A 328 10.25 -10.22 -28.72
CA GLY A 328 10.08 -9.70 -30.07
C GLY A 328 11.24 -8.83 -30.58
N LYS A 329 12.08 -8.29 -29.67
CA LYS A 329 13.29 -7.52 -30.00
C LYS A 329 14.53 -8.40 -30.17
N ILE A 330 14.48 -9.66 -29.71
CA ILE A 330 15.59 -10.60 -29.91
C ILE A 330 15.51 -11.13 -31.36
N PRO A 331 16.53 -10.90 -32.20
CA PRO A 331 16.53 -11.45 -33.55
C PRO A 331 16.47 -12.98 -33.50
N PRO A 332 15.72 -13.64 -34.41
CA PRO A 332 15.61 -15.09 -34.40
C PRO A 332 17.00 -15.72 -34.53
N SER A 333 17.32 -16.61 -33.60
CA SER A 333 18.59 -17.34 -33.53
C SER A 333 18.78 -18.19 -34.79
N GLY A 334 19.36 -17.62 -35.85
CA GLY A 334 19.52 -18.36 -37.12
C GLY A 334 19.86 -17.57 -38.39
N CYS A 335 20.50 -16.41 -38.32
CA CYS A 335 21.14 -15.79 -39.49
C CYS A 335 22.53 -15.27 -39.11
N ALA A 336 23.50 -16.19 -39.05
CA ALA A 336 24.92 -15.93 -39.19
C ALA A 336 25.45 -16.82 -40.32
#